data_AF-A0A947UCJ3-F1
#
_entry.id   AF-A0A947UCJ3-F1
#
_cell.length_a   1.000
_cell.length_b   1.000
_cell.length_c   1.000
_cell.angle_alpha   90.00
_cell.angle_beta   90.00
_cell.angle_gamma   90.00
#
_symmetry.space_group_name_H-M   'P 1'
#
loop_
_entity.id
_entity.type
_entity.pdbx_description
1 polymer ?
#
loop_
_entity_poly.entity_id
_entity_poly.type
_entity_poly.pdbx_seq_one_letter_code
_entity_poly.pdbx_strand_id
1 'polypeptide(L)'
;MDIPEFKNRTPSQIINEMKHFESSGRAYRALSWLDYAKSNGNVSALEYSAFETRLSIEQLLFEQIIISVGTELDKSDYKKCNGNAKDLSRMVEKLTPNYEKLIDFTKAMAPAGFPITKWDNRALVKYHGKVSNYLHWSGGLDVTVKSEQWLRNGISEIETAIGYIWHGLTTGNTGVMPIEKLEPELQELWKLFINNKITIDEVVQIADDLEPVLQARLTMR
;
A
#
# COMPACT_ATOMS: atom_id res chain seq x y z
N MET A 1 16.67 7.67 1.43
CA MET A 1 15.98 7.58 2.73
C MET A 1 16.49 6.32 3.38
N ASP A 2 16.99 6.38 4.61
CA ASP A 2 17.53 5.20 5.28
C ASP A 2 16.39 4.27 5.70
N ILE A 3 16.42 3.04 5.19
CA ILE A 3 15.43 2.01 5.54
C ILE A 3 15.73 1.55 6.98
N PRO A 4 14.78 1.65 7.91
CA PRO A 4 15.05 1.31 9.30
C PRO A 4 15.22 -0.20 9.50
N GLU A 5 16.18 -0.59 10.34
CA GLU A 5 16.43 -1.99 10.72
C GLU A 5 15.33 -2.48 11.68
N PHE A 6 14.66 -3.58 11.34
CA PHE A 6 13.58 -4.19 12.13
C PHE A 6 14.00 -5.47 12.88
N LYS A 7 15.22 -5.97 12.65
CA LYS A 7 15.70 -7.23 13.22
C LYS A 7 16.23 -7.09 14.65
N ASN A 8 16.21 -8.19 15.39
CA ASN A 8 16.77 -8.32 16.75
C ASN A 8 16.20 -7.30 17.75
N ARG A 9 14.94 -6.90 17.58
CA ARG A 9 14.28 -5.93 18.46
C ARG A 9 13.54 -6.63 19.59
N THR A 10 13.65 -6.07 20.79
CA THR A 10 12.89 -6.53 21.95
C THR A 10 11.46 -5.98 21.93
N PRO A 11 10.49 -6.63 22.60
CA PRO A 11 9.12 -6.12 22.72
C PRO A 11 9.02 -4.66 23.15
N SER A 12 9.85 -4.25 24.13
CA SER A 12 9.89 -2.85 24.60
C SER A 12 10.33 -1.88 23.50
N GLN A 13 11.32 -2.25 22.69
CA GLN A 13 11.81 -1.43 21.58
C GLN A 13 10.79 -1.37 20.43
N ILE A 14 10.04 -2.45 20.19
CA ILE A 14 9.00 -2.48 19.15
C ILE A 14 7.85 -1.53 19.52
N ILE A 15 7.46 -1.50 20.80
CA ILE A 15 6.34 -0.68 21.29
C ILE A 15 6.72 0.80 21.43
N ASN A 16 7.91 1.11 21.95
CA ASN A 16 8.22 2.46 22.41
C ASN A 16 8.96 3.35 21.40
N GLU A 17 9.75 2.78 20.49
CA GLU A 17 10.64 3.57 19.64
C GLU A 17 9.96 4.11 18.37
N MET A 18 8.89 3.48 17.88
CA MET A 18 8.22 3.90 16.64
C MET A 18 6.78 4.36 16.89
N LYS A 19 6.59 5.68 16.83
CA LYS A 19 5.29 6.36 17.07
C LYS A 19 4.48 6.64 15.79
N HIS A 20 4.94 6.15 14.64
CA HIS A 20 4.23 6.34 13.38
C HIS A 20 3.06 5.36 13.26
N PHE A 21 1.93 5.86 12.78
CA PHE A 21 0.67 5.11 12.63
C PHE A 21 0.26 4.90 11.18
N GLU A 22 0.99 5.51 10.23
CA GLU A 22 0.89 5.28 8.79
C GLU A 22 1.34 3.86 8.42
N SER A 23 1.06 3.46 7.18
CA SER A 23 1.26 2.09 6.70
C SER A 23 2.69 1.60 6.87
N SER A 24 3.70 2.46 6.66
CA SER A 24 5.12 2.14 6.84
C SER A 24 5.49 1.82 8.30
N GLY A 25 4.98 2.59 9.26
CA GLY A 25 5.18 2.34 10.69
C GLY A 25 4.52 1.04 11.15
N ARG A 26 3.33 0.73 10.61
CA ARG A 26 2.64 -0.56 10.83
C ARG A 26 3.44 -1.73 10.25
N ALA A 27 3.90 -1.60 9.01
CA ALA A 27 4.69 -2.62 8.33
C ALA A 27 6.01 -2.93 9.06
N TYR A 28 6.69 -1.89 9.52
CA TYR A 28 7.91 -2.03 10.32
C TYR A 28 7.66 -2.78 11.64
N ARG A 29 6.61 -2.41 12.39
CA ARG A 29 6.26 -3.10 13.65
C ARG A 29 5.91 -4.56 13.40
N ALA A 30 5.15 -4.84 12.34
CA ALA A 30 4.81 -6.20 11.94
C ALA A 30 6.06 -7.05 11.65
N LEU A 31 7.02 -6.51 10.88
CA LEU A 31 8.30 -7.18 10.61
C LEU A 31 9.12 -7.42 11.88
N SER A 32 9.16 -6.46 12.78
CA SER A 32 9.89 -6.59 14.05
C SER A 32 9.28 -7.68 14.95
N TRP A 33 7.95 -7.72 15.03
CA TRP A 33 7.24 -8.78 15.75
C TRP A 33 7.43 -10.16 15.10
N LEU A 34 7.46 -10.22 13.77
CA LEU A 34 7.69 -11.46 13.02
C LEU A 34 9.09 -12.02 13.29
N ASP A 35 10.11 -11.17 13.27
CA ASP A 35 11.49 -11.54 13.58
C ASP A 35 11.63 -12.07 15.01
N TYR A 36 10.99 -11.39 15.98
CA TYR A 36 10.94 -11.86 17.36
C TYR A 36 10.21 -13.19 17.50
N ALA A 37 9.06 -13.37 16.81
CA ALA A 37 8.29 -14.61 16.81
C ALA A 37 9.10 -15.78 16.26
N LYS A 38 9.82 -15.57 15.14
CA LYS A 38 10.72 -16.55 14.53
C LYS A 38 11.84 -16.97 15.48
N SER A 39 12.49 -16.00 16.11
CA SER A 39 13.68 -16.24 16.94
C SER A 39 13.35 -16.92 18.27
N ASN A 40 12.13 -16.72 18.80
CA ASN A 40 11.73 -17.17 20.14
C ASN A 40 10.61 -18.23 20.13
N GLY A 41 10.10 -18.61 18.96
CA GLY A 41 8.94 -19.50 18.85
C GLY A 41 7.68 -18.94 19.52
N ASN A 42 7.53 -17.61 19.56
CA ASN A 42 6.52 -16.95 20.38
C ASN A 42 5.22 -16.69 19.61
N VAL A 43 4.15 -17.37 20.01
CA VAL A 43 2.82 -17.26 19.37
C VAL A 43 2.20 -15.88 19.55
N SER A 44 2.28 -15.27 20.72
CA SER A 44 1.72 -13.92 20.92
C SER A 44 2.42 -12.88 20.04
N ALA A 45 3.73 -13.01 19.84
CA ALA A 45 4.47 -12.17 18.90
C ALA A 45 4.02 -12.40 17.44
N LEU A 46 3.69 -13.64 17.07
CA LEU A 46 3.08 -13.94 15.77
C LEU A 46 1.72 -13.23 15.62
N GLU A 47 0.87 -13.29 16.64
CA GLU A 47 -0.44 -12.63 16.65
C GLU A 47 -0.29 -11.10 16.55
N TYR A 48 0.67 -10.50 17.27
CA TYR A 48 0.99 -9.07 17.12
C TYR A 48 1.49 -8.72 15.71
N SER A 49 2.30 -9.59 15.11
CA SER A 49 2.76 -9.40 13.73
C SER A 49 1.60 -9.46 12.73
N ALA A 50 0.70 -10.43 12.89
CA ALA A 50 -0.52 -10.56 12.08
C ALA A 50 -1.40 -9.31 12.23
N PHE A 51 -1.54 -8.79 13.45
CA PHE A 51 -2.36 -7.64 13.76
C PHE A 51 -1.81 -6.37 13.11
N GLU A 52 -0.52 -6.09 13.28
CA GLU A 52 0.12 -4.93 12.66
C GLU A 52 0.14 -5.07 11.12
N THR A 53 0.29 -6.28 10.57
CA THR A 53 0.18 -6.53 9.12
C THR A 53 -1.22 -6.19 8.60
N ARG A 54 -2.27 -6.66 9.29
CA ARG A 54 -3.65 -6.35 8.95
C ARG A 54 -3.90 -4.84 8.95
N LEU A 55 -3.47 -4.15 10.01
CA LEU A 55 -3.61 -2.70 10.11
C LEU A 55 -2.79 -1.96 9.06
N SER A 56 -1.60 -2.47 8.70
CA SER A 56 -0.79 -1.92 7.62
C SER A 56 -1.52 -1.95 6.28
N ILE A 57 -2.24 -3.03 5.98
CA ILE A 57 -3.03 -3.15 4.74
C ILE A 57 -4.21 -2.17 4.76
N GLU A 58 -4.95 -2.13 5.86
CA GLU A 58 -6.09 -1.22 6.02
C GLU A 58 -5.65 0.24 5.88
N GLN A 59 -4.55 0.60 6.54
CA GLN A 59 -3.96 1.94 6.49
C GLN A 59 -3.42 2.28 5.09
N LEU A 60 -2.80 1.33 4.38
CA LEU A 60 -2.32 1.55 3.01
C LEU A 60 -3.46 1.79 2.03
N LEU A 61 -4.56 1.02 2.13
CA LEU A 61 -5.75 1.24 1.31
C LEU A 61 -6.40 2.60 1.64
N PHE A 62 -6.41 2.99 2.92
CA PHE A 62 -6.86 4.32 3.32
C PHE A 62 -5.99 5.44 2.74
N GLU A 63 -4.67 5.29 2.78
CA GLU A 63 -3.73 6.25 2.17
C GLU A 63 -3.98 6.38 0.66
N GLN A 64 -4.23 5.27 -0.06
CA GLN A 64 -4.64 5.32 -1.47
C GLN A 64 -5.92 6.16 -1.66
N ILE A 65 -6.93 5.99 -0.80
CA ILE A 65 -8.17 6.79 -0.87
C ILE A 65 -7.86 8.28 -0.67
N ILE A 66 -7.10 8.64 0.36
CA ILE A 66 -6.75 10.03 0.66
C ILE A 66 -5.97 10.67 -0.49
N ILE A 67 -5.03 9.94 -1.08
CA ILE A 67 -4.25 10.41 -2.23
C ILE A 67 -5.15 10.62 -3.46
N SER A 68 -6.17 9.78 -3.63
CA SER A 68 -7.10 9.84 -4.74
C SER A 68 -8.11 10.99 -4.69
N VAL A 69 -8.66 11.31 -3.51
CA VAL A 69 -9.72 12.36 -3.38
C VAL A 69 -9.26 13.62 -2.66
N GLY A 70 -8.02 13.64 -2.16
CA GLY A 70 -7.53 14.71 -1.31
C GLY A 70 -8.39 14.90 -0.06
N THR A 71 -8.84 16.13 0.19
CA THR A 71 -9.61 16.50 1.39
C THR A 71 -11.12 16.25 1.27
N GLU A 72 -11.59 15.69 0.16
CA GLU A 72 -13.03 15.56 -0.14
C GLU A 72 -13.65 14.24 0.35
N LEU A 73 -12.92 13.43 1.13
CA LEU A 73 -13.44 12.18 1.66
C LEU A 73 -14.53 12.43 2.71
N ASP A 74 -15.75 11.98 2.44
CA ASP A 74 -16.81 11.96 3.44
C ASP A 74 -16.48 10.95 4.55
N LYS A 75 -16.34 11.46 5.78
CA LYS A 75 -16.13 10.68 6.99
C LYS A 75 -17.20 9.60 7.21
N SER A 76 -18.44 9.86 6.77
CA SER A 76 -19.55 8.91 6.90
C SER A 76 -19.36 7.68 6.01
N ASP A 77 -18.81 7.87 4.82
CA ASP A 77 -18.49 6.81 3.89
C ASP A 77 -17.28 6.00 4.37
N TYR A 78 -16.21 6.67 4.82
CA TYR A 78 -15.05 5.97 5.39
C TYR A 78 -15.42 5.08 6.59
N LYS A 79 -16.27 5.58 7.49
CA LYS A 79 -16.71 4.82 8.68
C LYS A 79 -17.37 3.49 8.34
N LYS A 80 -18.00 3.37 7.17
CA LYS A 80 -18.63 2.12 6.71
C LYS A 80 -17.61 1.05 6.31
N CYS A 81 -16.36 1.44 6.06
CA CYS A 81 -15.29 0.54 5.60
C CYS A 81 -14.29 0.15 6.69
N ASN A 82 -14.48 0.64 7.92
CA ASN A 82 -13.53 0.43 9.01
C ASN A 82 -13.31 -1.06 9.30
N GLY A 83 -12.05 -1.49 9.37
CA GLY A 83 -11.67 -2.88 9.63
C GLY A 83 -11.93 -3.86 8.47
N ASN A 84 -12.34 -3.38 7.29
CA ASN A 84 -12.70 -4.21 6.13
C ASN A 84 -11.92 -3.78 4.88
N ALA A 85 -10.83 -4.50 4.57
CA ALA A 85 -10.01 -4.23 3.40
C ALA A 85 -10.78 -4.36 2.07
N LYS A 86 -11.78 -5.25 1.98
CA LYS A 86 -12.60 -5.38 0.77
C LYS A 86 -13.44 -4.12 0.53
N ASP A 87 -13.99 -3.54 1.59
CA ASP A 87 -14.80 -2.32 1.49
C ASP A 87 -13.92 -1.11 1.16
N LEU A 88 -12.73 -1.03 1.77
CA LEU A 88 -11.72 -0.02 1.43
C LEU A 88 -11.28 -0.15 -0.03
N SER A 89 -10.98 -1.37 -0.51
CA SER A 89 -10.62 -1.60 -1.92
C SER A 89 -11.73 -1.19 -2.88
N ARG A 90 -12.99 -1.51 -2.57
CA ARG A 90 -14.15 -1.07 -3.37
C ARG A 90 -14.29 0.46 -3.37
N MET A 91 -13.94 1.11 -2.28
CA MET A 91 -13.95 2.57 -2.20
C MET A 91 -12.86 3.18 -3.09
N VAL A 92 -11.64 2.62 -3.10
CA VAL A 92 -10.59 3.04 -4.04
C VAL A 92 -11.09 2.93 -5.49
N GLU A 93 -11.69 1.81 -5.87
CA GLU A 93 -12.23 1.61 -7.23
C GLU A 93 -13.35 2.58 -7.59
N LYS A 94 -14.25 2.88 -6.64
CA LYS A 94 -15.34 3.84 -6.82
C LYS A 94 -14.82 5.26 -7.00
N LEU A 95 -13.86 5.67 -6.19
CA LEU A 95 -13.33 7.04 -6.16
C LEU A 95 -12.28 7.27 -7.24
N THR A 96 -11.61 6.21 -7.69
CA THR A 96 -10.59 6.28 -8.75
C THR A 96 -10.84 5.17 -9.78
N PRO A 97 -11.84 5.37 -10.66
CA PRO A 97 -12.06 4.47 -11.78
C PRO A 97 -10.77 4.34 -12.61
N ASN A 98 -10.43 3.11 -13.00
CA ASN A 98 -9.19 2.81 -13.71
C ASN A 98 -7.90 3.12 -12.92
N TYR A 99 -7.92 2.99 -11.59
CA TYR A 99 -6.75 3.19 -10.71
C TYR A 99 -5.45 2.61 -11.25
N GLU A 100 -5.45 1.37 -11.73
CA GLU A 100 -4.24 0.74 -12.28
C GLU A 100 -3.65 1.51 -13.47
N LYS A 101 -4.51 1.98 -14.39
CA LYS A 101 -4.08 2.82 -15.51
C LYS A 101 -3.61 4.19 -15.03
N LEU A 102 -4.28 4.76 -14.02
CA LEU A 102 -3.88 6.07 -13.48
C LEU A 102 -2.48 6.00 -12.87
N ILE A 103 -2.14 4.92 -12.17
CA ILE A 103 -0.79 4.70 -11.67
C ILE A 103 0.22 4.57 -12.81
N ASP A 104 -0.09 3.80 -13.85
CA ASP A 104 0.81 3.64 -15.00
C ASP A 104 1.06 5.00 -15.69
N PHE A 105 0.00 5.78 -15.89
CA PHE A 105 0.08 7.14 -16.43
C PHE A 105 0.88 8.08 -15.51
N THR A 106 0.60 8.05 -14.21
CA THR A 106 1.34 8.85 -13.20
C THR A 106 2.83 8.52 -13.24
N LYS A 107 3.19 7.23 -13.35
CA LYS A 107 4.58 6.78 -13.46
C LYS A 107 5.26 7.28 -14.73
N ALA A 108 4.54 7.26 -15.86
CA ALA A 108 5.05 7.74 -17.13
C ALA A 108 5.30 9.26 -17.12
N MET A 109 4.46 10.02 -16.43
CA MET A 109 4.56 11.48 -16.35
C MET A 109 5.43 11.97 -15.17
N ALA A 110 5.84 11.08 -14.26
CA ALA A 110 6.68 11.45 -13.14
C ALA A 110 8.12 11.73 -13.61
N PRO A 111 8.85 12.64 -12.94
CA PRO A 111 10.26 12.85 -13.23
C PRO A 111 11.05 11.54 -13.22
N ALA A 112 12.02 11.42 -14.13
CA ALA A 112 12.86 10.24 -14.22
C ALA A 112 13.45 9.86 -12.86
N GLY A 113 13.25 8.60 -12.46
CA GLY A 113 13.73 8.08 -11.17
C GLY A 113 12.84 8.41 -9.97
N PHE A 114 11.71 9.10 -10.13
CA PHE A 114 10.74 9.28 -9.05
C PHE A 114 9.96 7.96 -8.81
N PRO A 115 10.15 7.30 -7.67
CA PRO A 115 9.65 5.95 -7.52
C PRO A 115 8.18 5.95 -7.06
N ILE A 116 7.31 5.34 -7.87
CA ILE A 116 5.89 5.15 -7.53
C ILE A 116 5.56 3.66 -7.56
N THR A 117 4.98 3.19 -6.46
CA THR A 117 4.58 1.81 -6.27
C THR A 117 3.17 1.59 -6.78
N LYS A 118 3.00 0.59 -7.64
CA LYS A 118 1.68 0.11 -8.09
C LYS A 118 1.20 -1.00 -7.18
N TRP A 119 0.21 -0.71 -6.36
CA TRP A 119 -0.39 -1.67 -5.45
C TRP A 119 -1.43 -2.54 -6.16
N ASP A 120 -1.36 -3.85 -5.93
CA ASP A 120 -2.40 -4.81 -6.31
C ASP A 120 -3.37 -4.92 -5.13
N ASN A 121 -4.48 -4.18 -5.23
CA ASN A 121 -5.49 -4.15 -4.18
C ASN A 121 -6.18 -5.51 -3.97
N ARG A 122 -6.22 -6.39 -4.99
CA ARG A 122 -6.75 -7.75 -4.83
C ARG A 122 -5.78 -8.60 -4.01
N ALA A 123 -4.48 -8.46 -4.24
CA ALA A 123 -3.46 -9.11 -3.42
C ALA A 123 -3.51 -8.62 -1.97
N LEU A 124 -3.64 -7.30 -1.74
CA LEU A 124 -3.81 -6.72 -0.41
C LEU A 124 -5.03 -7.28 0.33
N VAL A 125 -6.19 -7.33 -0.32
CA VAL A 125 -7.41 -7.94 0.28
C VAL A 125 -7.22 -9.42 0.59
N LYS A 126 -6.57 -10.17 -0.30
CA LYS A 126 -6.26 -11.59 -0.07
C LYS A 126 -5.33 -11.77 1.12
N TYR A 127 -4.28 -10.95 1.22
CA TYR A 127 -3.36 -10.99 2.36
C TYR A 127 -4.05 -10.63 3.66
N HIS A 128 -4.90 -9.59 3.66
CA HIS A 128 -5.70 -9.20 4.83
C HIS A 128 -6.54 -10.36 5.38
N GLY A 129 -7.23 -11.08 4.50
CA GLY A 129 -8.01 -12.25 4.90
C GLY A 129 -7.14 -13.39 5.46
N LYS A 130 -6.00 -13.67 4.82
CA LYS A 130 -5.07 -14.71 5.28
C LYS A 130 -4.49 -14.42 6.66
N VAL A 131 -3.93 -13.23 6.87
CA VAL A 131 -3.33 -12.87 8.17
C VAL A 131 -4.36 -12.80 9.28
N SER A 132 -5.62 -12.46 8.96
CA SER A 132 -6.72 -12.44 9.94
C SER A 132 -7.04 -13.82 10.52
N ASN A 133 -6.70 -14.91 9.84
CA ASN A 133 -6.87 -16.28 10.38
C ASN A 133 -5.98 -16.55 11.60
N TYR A 134 -4.91 -15.77 11.78
CA TYR A 134 -3.99 -15.86 12.92
C TYR A 134 -4.36 -14.91 14.06
N LEU A 135 -5.47 -14.17 13.94
CA LEU A 135 -5.99 -13.27 14.99
C LEU A 135 -7.26 -13.80 15.66
N HIS A 136 -7.87 -14.83 15.07
CA HIS A 136 -9.13 -15.39 15.51
C HIS A 136 -8.97 -16.89 15.76
N TRP A 137 -9.67 -17.37 16.78
CA TRP A 137 -9.64 -18.78 17.16
C TRP A 137 -10.12 -19.67 16.01
N SER A 138 -9.27 -20.61 15.58
CA SER A 138 -9.48 -21.45 14.40
C SER A 138 -9.42 -22.96 14.69
N GLY A 139 -9.37 -23.37 15.97
CA GLY A 139 -9.38 -24.79 16.35
C GLY A 139 -8.81 -25.08 17.74
N GLY A 140 -8.68 -26.36 18.10
CA GLY A 140 -8.08 -26.80 19.36
C GLY A 140 -6.66 -26.25 19.58
N LEU A 141 -6.22 -26.16 20.85
CA LEU A 141 -4.89 -25.63 21.19
C LEU A 141 -3.77 -26.46 20.56
N ASP A 142 -3.99 -27.78 20.42
CA ASP A 142 -3.09 -28.76 19.82
C ASP A 142 -2.86 -28.57 18.32
N VAL A 143 -3.83 -28.01 17.60
CA VAL A 143 -3.74 -27.71 16.16
C VAL A 143 -3.42 -26.24 15.87
N THR A 144 -3.41 -25.39 16.89
CA THR A 144 -3.14 -23.94 16.80
C THR A 144 -1.91 -23.53 17.61
N VAL A 145 -2.10 -22.91 18.78
CA VAL A 145 -1.05 -22.24 19.56
C VAL A 145 -0.01 -23.18 20.18
N LYS A 146 -0.28 -24.49 20.27
CA LYS A 146 0.70 -25.51 20.67
C LYS A 146 1.29 -26.27 19.47
N SER A 147 0.82 -25.98 18.26
CA SER A 147 1.31 -26.61 17.03
C SER A 147 2.46 -25.79 16.44
N GLU A 148 3.64 -26.38 16.39
CA GLU A 148 4.76 -25.77 15.65
C GLU A 148 4.44 -25.59 14.16
N GLN A 149 3.64 -26.49 13.58
CA GLN A 149 3.26 -26.40 12.18
C GLN A 149 2.39 -25.17 11.93
N TRP A 150 1.44 -24.89 12.83
CA TRP A 150 0.61 -23.70 12.75
C TRP A 150 1.47 -22.42 12.86
N LEU A 151 2.41 -22.40 13.80
CA LEU A 151 3.37 -21.30 13.94
C LEU A 151 4.21 -21.10 12.67
N ARG A 152 4.78 -22.16 12.10
CA ARG A 152 5.57 -22.08 10.85
C ARG A 152 4.73 -21.58 9.67
N ASN A 153 3.50 -22.06 9.53
CA ASN A 153 2.59 -21.61 8.49
C ASN A 153 2.26 -20.12 8.66
N GLY A 154 1.95 -19.69 9.88
CA GLY A 154 1.67 -18.29 10.17
C GLY A 154 2.85 -17.38 9.90
N ILE A 155 4.05 -17.80 10.29
CA ILE A 155 5.28 -17.08 9.98
C ILE A 155 5.41 -16.87 8.46
N SER A 156 5.25 -17.94 7.68
CA SER A 156 5.38 -17.87 6.21
C SER A 156 4.30 -17.00 5.56
N GLU A 157 3.05 -17.10 6.00
CA GLU A 157 1.94 -16.31 5.47
C GLU A 157 2.09 -14.84 5.78
N ILE A 158 2.41 -14.50 7.02
CA ILE A 158 2.60 -13.11 7.46
C ILE A 158 3.85 -12.53 6.78
N GLU A 159 4.95 -13.27 6.69
CA GLU A 159 6.16 -12.85 5.97
C GLU A 159 5.88 -12.49 4.52
N THR A 160 5.10 -13.32 3.82
CA THR A 160 4.73 -13.07 2.42
C THR A 160 3.92 -11.78 2.30
N ALA A 161 2.91 -11.61 3.17
CA ALA A 161 2.03 -10.44 3.16
C ALA A 161 2.79 -9.14 3.48
N ILE A 162 3.55 -9.14 4.59
CA ILE A 162 4.26 -7.93 5.03
C ILE A 162 5.48 -7.63 4.18
N GLY A 163 6.14 -8.65 3.62
CA GLY A 163 7.24 -8.49 2.67
C GLY A 163 6.80 -7.76 1.40
N TYR A 164 5.61 -8.08 0.88
CA TYR A 164 5.01 -7.36 -0.25
C TYR A 164 4.82 -5.87 0.05
N ILE A 165 4.24 -5.55 1.21
CA ILE A 165 3.98 -4.17 1.64
C ILE A 165 5.30 -3.43 1.89
N TRP A 166 6.21 -4.04 2.64
CA TRP A 166 7.49 -3.41 2.98
C TRP A 166 8.34 -3.13 1.76
N HIS A 167 8.41 -4.07 0.82
CA HIS A 167 9.11 -3.86 -0.44
C HIS A 167 8.53 -2.64 -1.16
N GLY A 168 7.22 -2.61 -1.38
CA GLY A 168 6.58 -1.50 -2.08
C GLY A 168 6.77 -0.14 -1.39
N LEU A 169 6.73 -0.09 -0.05
CA LEU A 169 6.94 1.14 0.72
C LEU A 169 8.40 1.62 0.76
N THR A 170 9.37 0.71 0.60
CA THR A 170 10.80 1.04 0.63
C THR A 170 11.38 1.30 -0.76
N THR A 171 10.71 0.82 -1.81
CA THR A 171 11.13 1.04 -3.21
C THR A 171 10.39 2.19 -3.88
N GLY A 172 9.30 2.70 -3.32
CA GLY A 172 8.55 3.81 -3.90
C GLY A 172 7.42 4.33 -3.04
N ASN A 173 6.81 5.43 -3.50
CA ASN A 173 5.70 6.08 -2.83
C ASN A 173 4.36 5.60 -3.38
N THR A 174 3.31 5.67 -2.56
CA THR A 174 1.94 5.71 -3.09
C THR A 174 1.70 7.09 -3.68
N GLY A 175 1.29 7.18 -4.95
CA GLY A 175 1.05 8.46 -5.59
C GLY A 175 0.20 8.32 -6.84
N VAL A 176 -0.74 9.25 -7.02
CA VAL A 176 -1.53 9.42 -8.25
C VAL A 176 -1.48 10.87 -8.67
N MET A 177 -1.54 11.10 -9.98
CA MET A 177 -1.64 12.45 -10.54
C MET A 177 -3.09 12.96 -10.45
N PRO A 178 -3.34 14.18 -9.94
CA PRO A 178 -4.67 14.79 -9.95
C PRO A 178 -5.00 15.29 -11.36
N ILE A 179 -5.61 14.42 -12.18
CA ILE A 179 -5.86 14.65 -13.61
C ILE A 179 -6.59 15.98 -13.85
N GLU A 180 -7.59 16.29 -13.04
CA GLU A 180 -8.40 17.49 -13.13
C GLU A 180 -7.62 18.80 -12.94
N LYS A 181 -6.42 18.73 -12.35
CA LYS A 181 -5.52 19.88 -12.13
C LYS A 181 -4.44 20.01 -13.19
N LEU A 182 -4.37 19.07 -14.15
CA LEU A 182 -3.39 19.12 -15.22
C LEU A 182 -3.77 20.15 -16.29
N GLU A 183 -2.77 20.59 -17.07
CA GLU A 183 -3.01 21.39 -18.27
C GLU A 183 -3.84 20.59 -19.30
N PRO A 184 -4.69 21.24 -20.12
CA PRO A 184 -5.67 20.56 -20.98
C PRO A 184 -5.09 19.49 -21.90
N GLU A 185 -3.87 19.69 -22.38
CA GLU A 185 -3.17 18.75 -23.26
C GLU A 185 -2.90 17.41 -22.56
N LEU A 186 -2.48 17.44 -21.29
CA LEU A 186 -2.26 16.24 -20.50
C LEU A 186 -3.57 15.56 -20.08
N GLN A 187 -4.64 16.34 -19.87
CA GLN A 187 -5.97 15.77 -19.64
C GLN A 187 -6.47 15.01 -20.88
N GLU A 188 -6.23 15.54 -22.08
CA GLU A 188 -6.60 14.86 -23.32
C GLU A 188 -5.76 13.62 -23.55
N LEU A 189 -4.45 13.69 -23.27
CA LEU A 189 -3.55 12.55 -23.34
C LEU A 189 -4.02 11.40 -22.42
N TRP A 190 -4.41 11.73 -21.18
CA TRP A 190 -5.02 10.78 -20.26
C TRP A 190 -6.29 10.14 -20.84
N LYS A 191 -7.20 10.92 -21.43
CA LYS A 191 -8.43 10.39 -22.06
C LYS A 191 -8.13 9.43 -23.20
N LEU A 192 -7.14 9.72 -24.04
CA LEU A 192 -6.75 8.81 -25.12
C LEU A 192 -6.21 7.49 -24.56
N PHE A 193 -5.38 7.57 -23.52
CA PHE A 193 -4.79 6.40 -22.88
C PHE A 193 -5.82 5.51 -22.17
N ILE A 194 -6.73 6.07 -21.36
CA ILE A 194 -7.75 5.27 -20.67
C ILE A 194 -8.68 4.55 -21.64
N ASN A 195 -8.94 5.15 -22.81
CA ASN A 195 -9.77 4.58 -23.86
C ASN A 195 -9.01 3.63 -24.81
N ASN A 196 -7.76 3.28 -24.48
CA ASN A 196 -6.88 2.42 -25.29
C ASN A 196 -6.69 2.93 -26.73
N LYS A 197 -6.74 4.25 -26.95
CA LYS A 197 -6.46 4.85 -28.26
C LYS A 197 -4.97 5.00 -28.52
N ILE A 198 -4.19 5.07 -27.45
CA ILE A 198 -2.73 5.11 -27.44
C ILE A 198 -2.21 4.19 -26.32
N THR A 199 -0.97 3.75 -26.48
CA THR A 199 -0.20 2.97 -25.51
C THR A 199 0.51 3.89 -24.51
N ILE A 200 1.07 3.30 -23.45
CA ILE A 200 1.83 4.09 -22.45
C ILE A 200 3.14 4.64 -23.05
N ASP A 201 3.75 3.94 -24.01
CA ASP A 201 4.97 4.40 -24.68
C ASP A 201 4.66 5.63 -25.56
N GLU A 202 3.52 5.62 -26.25
CA GLU A 202 3.03 6.79 -26.99
C GLU A 202 2.69 7.96 -26.06
N VAL A 203 2.17 7.69 -24.86
CA VAL A 203 1.96 8.73 -23.83
C VAL A 203 3.27 9.41 -23.46
N VAL A 204 4.34 8.64 -23.20
CA VAL A 204 5.66 9.20 -22.86
C VAL A 204 6.17 10.06 -24.01
N GLN A 205 6.13 9.55 -25.24
CA GLN A 205 6.62 10.29 -26.41
C GLN A 205 5.87 11.61 -26.61
N ILE A 206 4.54 11.60 -26.52
CA ILE A 206 3.73 12.82 -26.71
C ILE A 206 3.97 13.82 -25.56
N ALA A 207 4.16 13.34 -24.33
CA ALA A 207 4.47 14.21 -23.19
C ALA A 207 5.84 14.90 -23.36
N ASP A 208 6.85 14.17 -23.81
CA ASP A 208 8.18 14.72 -24.11
C ASP A 208 8.11 15.81 -25.19
N ASP A 209 7.28 15.61 -26.21
CA ASP A 209 7.06 16.61 -27.28
C ASP A 209 6.31 17.86 -26.76
N LEU A 210 5.44 17.70 -25.75
CA LEU A 210 4.67 18.79 -25.14
C LEU A 210 5.48 19.59 -24.10
N GLU A 211 6.49 18.98 -23.47
CA GLU A 211 7.25 19.55 -22.36
C GLU A 211 7.80 20.96 -22.65
N PRO A 212 8.41 21.27 -23.81
CA PRO A 212 8.91 22.62 -24.08
C PRO A 212 7.81 23.69 -24.07
N VAL A 213 6.62 23.35 -24.56
CA VAL A 213 5.46 24.25 -24.61
C VAL A 213 4.88 24.48 -23.22
N LEU A 214 4.78 23.42 -22.42
CA LEU A 214 4.31 23.50 -21.03
C LEU A 214 5.28 24.32 -20.16
N GLN A 215 6.59 24.11 -20.32
CA GLN A 215 7.62 24.89 -19.61
C GLN A 215 7.58 26.38 -19.98
N ALA A 216 7.46 26.71 -21.27
CA ALA A 216 7.35 28.11 -21.70
C ALA A 216 6.14 28.81 -21.05
N ARG A 217 4.99 28.10 -20.94
CA ARG A 217 3.77 28.62 -20.30
C ARG A 217 3.97 28.90 -18.80
N LEU A 218 4.74 28.06 -18.10
CA LEU A 218 5.06 28.27 -16.68
C LEU A 218 5.95 29.50 -16.47
N THR A 219 6.89 29.77 -17.39
CA THR A 219 7.79 30.93 -17.30
C THR A 219 7.15 32.28 -17.66
N MET A 220 5.98 32.26 -18.32
CA MET A 220 5.22 33.45 -18.70
C MET A 220 4.10 33.83 -17.72
N ARG A 221 3.82 32.98 -16.72
CA ARG A 221 2.89 33.26 -15.62
C ARG A 221 3.63 33.90 -14.45
#